data_AF-A0A9Q0I9I5-F1
#
_entry.id   AF-A0A9Q0I9I5-F1
#
_cell.length_a   1.000
_cell.length_b   1.000
_cell.length_c   1.000
_cell.angle_alpha   90.00
_cell.angle_beta   90.00
_cell.angle_gamma   90.00
#
_symmetry.space_group_name_H-M   'P 1'
#
loop_
_entity.id
_entity.type
_entity.pdbx_description
1 polymer ?
#
loop_
_entity_poly.entity_id
_entity_poly.type
_entity_poly.pdbx_seq_one_letter_code
_entity_poly.pdbx_strand_id
1 'polypeptide(L)'
;MPKAKKSSHRKKYDYDKDRKKMKKQFIKKSRPKIEDVNIRHAWDIRKTSHKNLEDMGLAFDPNQALPIKVPVIHKNAVTPVVTKPYVLKKLEEEASRTFEDDKTLSRDLIDFVQHMLREHKEDYKAMARDEQNYYQDTPKQIQRKVNEYKRCHPKHYDAFMQSLAANANTQSGTTTPSSGP
;
A
#
# COMPACT_ATOMS: atom_id res chain seq x y z
N MET A 1 34.94 -10.75 32.85
CA MET A 1 33.62 -10.06 32.88
C MET A 1 33.50 -9.27 34.16
N PRO A 2 33.25 -7.95 34.15
CA PRO A 2 33.05 -7.21 35.38
C PRO A 2 31.72 -7.67 36.03
N LYS A 3 31.81 -8.24 37.23
CA LYS A 3 30.64 -8.67 38.02
C LYS A 3 29.79 -7.43 38.32
N ALA A 4 28.47 -7.51 38.09
CA ALA A 4 27.55 -6.44 38.45
C ALA A 4 27.74 -6.08 39.93
N LYS A 5 28.22 -4.86 40.22
CA LYS A 5 28.40 -4.37 41.59
C LYS A 5 27.03 -4.38 42.27
N LYS A 6 26.84 -5.29 43.23
CA LYS A 6 25.67 -5.27 44.10
C LYS A 6 25.65 -3.90 44.78
N SER A 7 24.51 -3.20 44.71
CA SER A 7 24.29 -1.93 45.39
C SER A 7 24.70 -2.07 46.85
N SER A 8 25.81 -1.44 47.24
CA SER A 8 26.33 -1.51 48.61
C SER A 8 25.38 -0.86 49.62
N HIS A 9 24.50 0.03 49.15
CA HIS A 9 23.57 0.76 50.00
C HIS A 9 22.24 0.02 50.18
N ARG A 10 21.84 -0.13 51.44
CA ARG A 10 20.52 -0.64 51.83
C ARG A 10 19.45 0.30 51.28
N LYS A 11 18.47 -0.22 50.54
CA LYS A 11 17.38 0.61 49.99
C LYS A 11 16.57 1.21 51.16
N LYS A 12 16.84 2.48 51.50
CA LYS A 12 16.08 3.23 52.50
C LYS A 12 14.75 3.69 51.88
N TYR A 13 13.67 3.63 52.66
CA TYR A 13 12.39 4.20 52.24
C TYR A 13 12.50 5.72 52.25
N ASP A 14 12.28 6.32 51.09
CA ASP A 14 12.23 7.77 50.91
C ASP A 14 10.81 8.25 51.25
N TYR A 15 10.68 9.04 52.33
CA TYR A 15 9.40 9.50 52.86
C TYR A 15 8.81 10.66 52.05
N ASP A 16 9.63 11.38 51.28
CA ASP A 16 9.18 12.52 50.46
C ASP A 16 8.52 12.08 49.15
N LYS A 17 8.63 10.80 48.81
CA LYS A 17 8.07 10.22 47.58
C LYS A 17 6.77 9.46 47.86
N ASP A 18 5.67 10.00 47.34
CA ASP A 18 4.42 9.24 47.25
C ASP A 18 4.52 8.16 46.16
N ARG A 19 4.84 6.93 46.59
CA ARG A 19 4.95 5.76 45.71
C ARG A 19 3.64 5.41 45.01
N LYS A 20 2.47 5.72 45.60
CA LYS A 20 1.18 5.46 44.95
C LYS A 20 1.00 6.39 43.75
N LYS A 21 1.34 7.67 43.90
CA LYS A 21 1.33 8.65 42.80
C LYS A 21 2.35 8.29 41.72
N MET A 22 3.57 7.92 42.10
CA MET A 22 4.61 7.48 41.15
C MET A 22 4.19 6.23 40.37
N LYS A 23 3.56 5.25 41.03
CA LYS A 23 3.01 4.06 40.35
C LYS A 23 1.94 4.44 39.34
N LYS A 24 1.00 5.34 39.69
CA LYS A 24 -0.02 5.84 38.75
C LYS A 24 0.60 6.54 37.54
N GLN A 25 1.61 7.38 37.76
CA GLN A 25 2.33 8.05 36.67
C GLN A 25 3.06 7.06 35.77
N PHE A 26 3.75 6.08 36.36
CA PHE A 26 4.43 5.03 35.62
C PHE A 26 3.45 4.22 34.77
N ILE A 27 2.32 3.77 35.35
CA ILE A 27 1.26 3.08 34.62
C ILE A 27 0.73 3.95 33.47
N LYS A 28 0.49 5.24 33.70
CA LYS A 28 0.02 6.16 32.65
C LYS A 28 1.03 6.28 31.51
N LYS A 29 2.33 6.36 31.83
CA LYS A 29 3.42 6.44 30.84
C LYS A 29 3.63 5.15 30.06
N SER A 30 3.46 3.99 30.71
CA SER A 30 3.64 2.67 30.09
C SER A 30 2.45 2.22 29.24
N ARG A 31 1.31 2.92 29.30
CA ARG A 31 0.13 2.57 28.49
C ARG A 31 0.31 3.05 27.06
N PRO A 32 0.28 2.16 26.06
CA PRO A 32 0.39 2.55 24.66
C PRO A 32 -0.86 3.32 24.21
N LYS A 33 -0.68 4.32 23.34
CA LYS A 33 -1.77 4.90 22.55
C LYS A 33 -1.97 4.00 21.33
N ILE A 34 -3.07 3.25 21.30
CA ILE A 34 -3.37 2.28 20.24
C ILE A 34 -4.26 2.98 19.22
N GLU A 35 -3.86 3.05 17.95
CA GLU A 35 -4.61 3.71 16.88
C GLU A 35 -5.78 2.85 16.40
N ASP A 36 -5.52 1.56 16.14
CA ASP A 36 -6.53 0.61 15.67
C ASP A 36 -7.66 0.41 16.68
N VAL A 37 -8.89 0.58 16.18
CA VAL A 37 -10.11 0.47 16.97
C VAL A 37 -10.32 -0.97 17.46
N ASN A 38 -10.06 -1.96 16.60
CA ASN A 38 -10.21 -3.37 16.91
C ASN A 38 -9.31 -3.82 18.08
N ILE A 39 -8.03 -3.43 18.05
CA ILE A 39 -7.05 -3.73 19.11
C ILE A 39 -7.40 -2.96 20.38
N ARG A 40 -7.79 -1.68 20.26
CA ARG A 40 -8.15 -0.84 21.41
C ARG A 40 -9.32 -1.41 22.19
N HIS A 41 -10.36 -1.91 21.53
CA HIS A 41 -11.50 -2.54 22.20
C HIS A 41 -11.14 -3.87 22.87
N ALA A 42 -10.23 -4.63 22.27
CA ALA A 42 -9.77 -5.89 22.83
C ALA A 42 -8.75 -5.71 23.97
N TRP A 43 -8.20 -4.52 24.18
CA TRP A 43 -7.11 -4.27 25.12
C TRP A 43 -7.55 -4.28 26.59
N ASP A 44 -6.94 -5.12 27.42
CA ASP A 44 -7.19 -5.15 28.87
C ASP A 44 -6.10 -4.37 29.62
N ILE A 45 -6.50 -3.30 30.32
CA ILE A 45 -5.61 -2.43 31.08
C ILE A 45 -4.97 -3.16 32.27
N ARG A 46 -5.58 -4.24 32.76
CA ARG A 46 -5.07 -5.02 33.91
C ARG A 46 -3.95 -5.98 33.50
N LYS A 47 -3.86 -6.32 32.21
CA LYS A 47 -2.85 -7.22 31.66
C LYS A 47 -1.63 -6.47 31.15
N THR A 48 -0.49 -7.15 31.09
CA THR A 48 0.72 -6.61 30.45
C THR A 48 0.52 -6.50 28.94
N SER A 49 1.25 -5.60 28.29
CA SER A 49 1.20 -5.46 26.82
C SER A 49 1.51 -6.77 26.11
N HIS A 50 2.49 -7.53 26.63
CA HIS A 50 2.84 -8.86 26.12
C HIS A 50 1.63 -9.81 26.17
N LYS A 51 0.99 -9.95 27.33
CA LYS A 51 -0.15 -10.87 27.46
C LYS A 51 -1.36 -10.44 26.64
N ASN A 52 -1.59 -9.13 26.50
CA ASN A 52 -2.66 -8.62 25.64
C ASN A 52 -2.45 -8.98 24.17
N LEU A 53 -1.23 -8.82 23.66
CA LEU A 53 -0.91 -9.18 22.28
C LEU A 53 -1.00 -10.70 22.08
N GLU A 54 -0.45 -11.51 22.98
CA GLU A 54 -0.59 -12.97 22.95
C GLU A 54 -2.06 -13.42 22.96
N ASP A 55 -2.90 -12.81 23.80
CA ASP A 55 -4.32 -13.14 23.87
C ASP A 55 -5.04 -12.83 22.56
N MET A 56 -4.60 -11.82 21.82
CA MET A 56 -5.08 -11.48 20.47
C MET A 56 -4.40 -12.29 19.37
N GLY A 57 -3.36 -13.09 19.68
CA GLY A 57 -2.57 -13.83 18.69
C GLY A 57 -1.58 -12.96 17.91
N LEU A 58 -1.22 -11.81 18.46
CA LEU A 58 -0.20 -10.89 17.92
C LEU A 58 1.15 -11.14 18.59
N ALA A 59 2.24 -10.97 17.83
CA ALA A 59 3.59 -11.06 18.36
C ALA A 59 3.97 -9.81 19.16
N PHE A 60 4.52 -9.99 20.37
CA PHE A 60 5.10 -8.88 21.14
C PHE A 60 6.53 -8.53 20.69
N ASP A 61 7.33 -9.53 20.33
CA ASP A 61 8.70 -9.36 19.85
C ASP A 61 8.83 -9.92 18.42
N PRO A 62 9.08 -9.08 17.41
CA PRO A 62 9.18 -9.52 16.02
C PRO A 62 10.35 -10.49 15.79
N ASN A 63 11.45 -10.35 16.54
CA ASN A 63 12.61 -11.22 16.40
C ASN A 63 12.35 -12.64 16.90
N GLN A 64 11.36 -12.82 17.77
CA GLN A 64 10.93 -14.15 18.24
C GLN A 64 9.89 -14.77 17.31
N ALA A 65 9.08 -13.95 16.64
CA ALA A 65 8.02 -14.42 15.75
C ALA A 65 8.53 -14.76 14.34
N LEU A 66 9.54 -14.05 13.85
CA LEU A 66 10.09 -14.28 12.52
C LEU A 66 11.20 -15.35 12.58
N PRO A 67 11.25 -16.29 11.61
CA PRO A 67 12.30 -17.31 11.54
C PRO A 67 13.61 -16.74 10.98
N ILE A 68 14.13 -15.66 11.58
CA ILE A 68 15.45 -15.11 11.24
C ILE A 68 16.49 -15.94 12.00
N LYS A 69 17.47 -16.48 11.27
CA LYS A 69 18.53 -17.34 11.83
C LYS A 69 19.50 -16.53 12.70
N VAL A 70 19.10 -16.20 13.92
CA VAL A 70 20.02 -15.77 14.97
C VAL A 70 20.56 -17.01 15.70
N PRO A 71 21.89 -17.15 15.88
CA PRO A 71 22.47 -18.34 16.47
C PRO A 71 22.38 -18.31 18.01
N VAL A 72 21.18 -18.32 18.62
CA VAL A 72 21.04 -18.56 20.08
C VAL A 72 19.68 -19.20 20.45
N ILE A 73 19.77 -20.40 21.03
CA ILE A 73 18.89 -21.09 22.00
C ILE A 73 17.38 -21.08 21.70
N HIS A 74 16.93 -22.21 21.13
CA HIS A 74 15.54 -22.61 21.06
C HIS A 74 14.91 -22.64 22.46
N LYS A 75 14.15 -21.60 22.81
CA LYS A 75 13.12 -21.73 23.84
C LYS A 75 11.99 -22.52 23.20
N ASN A 76 11.55 -23.59 23.85
CA ASN A 76 10.44 -24.43 23.41
C ASN A 76 9.27 -23.55 22.94
N ALA A 77 8.96 -23.61 21.64
CA ALA A 77 7.89 -22.85 21.03
C ALA A 77 6.55 -23.45 21.48
N VAL A 78 6.07 -23.05 22.65
CA VAL A 78 4.69 -23.30 23.05
C VAL A 78 3.84 -22.45 22.12
N THR A 79 3.01 -23.09 21.29
CA THR A 79 2.03 -22.38 20.47
C THR A 79 1.07 -21.64 21.41
N PRO A 80 1.08 -20.29 21.41
CA PRO A 80 0.22 -19.54 22.32
C PRO A 80 -1.24 -19.80 21.96
N VAL A 81 -2.03 -20.24 22.94
CA VAL A 81 -3.48 -20.42 22.78
C VAL A 81 -4.11 -19.03 22.66
N VAL A 82 -4.61 -18.71 21.46
CA VAL A 82 -5.25 -17.41 21.17
C VAL A 82 -6.62 -17.35 21.83
N THR A 83 -6.82 -16.40 22.74
CA THR A 83 -8.08 -16.24 23.49
C THR A 83 -9.09 -15.35 22.75
N LYS A 84 -8.62 -14.41 21.92
CA LYS A 84 -9.41 -13.40 21.21
C LYS A 84 -9.18 -13.47 19.69
N PRO A 85 -9.56 -14.59 19.04
CA PRO A 85 -9.29 -14.79 17.60
C PRO A 85 -10.08 -13.83 16.70
N TYR A 86 -11.15 -13.20 17.19
CA TYR A 86 -11.95 -12.25 16.42
C TYR A 86 -11.17 -10.99 16.00
N VAL A 87 -10.12 -10.62 16.74
CA VAL A 87 -9.29 -9.45 16.40
C VAL A 87 -8.49 -9.72 15.13
N LEU A 88 -7.86 -10.90 15.04
CA LEU A 88 -7.10 -11.30 13.85
C LEU A 88 -7.97 -11.34 12.61
N LYS A 89 -9.15 -12.00 12.70
CA LYS A 89 -10.08 -12.08 11.57
C LYS A 89 -10.43 -10.70 11.01
N LYS A 90 -10.74 -9.74 11.88
CA LYS A 90 -11.05 -8.36 11.46
C LYS A 90 -9.85 -7.66 10.83
N LEU A 91 -8.65 -7.85 11.37
CA LEU A 91 -7.43 -7.26 10.81
C LEU A 91 -7.09 -7.88 9.44
N GLU A 92 -7.26 -9.20 9.29
CA GLU A 92 -7.09 -9.91 8.02
C GLU A 92 -8.11 -9.43 6.99
N GLU A 93 -9.38 -9.30 7.38
CA GLU A 93 -10.43 -8.74 6.53
C GLU A 93 -10.11 -7.31 6.11
N GLU A 94 -9.70 -6.44 7.03
CA GLU A 94 -9.30 -5.06 6.73
C GLU A 94 -8.07 -4.99 5.81
N ALA A 95 -7.07 -5.83 6.03
CA ALA A 95 -5.86 -5.89 5.20
C ALA A 95 -6.11 -6.51 3.82
N SER A 96 -7.09 -7.40 3.70
CA SER A 96 -7.49 -8.02 2.43
C SER A 96 -8.23 -7.06 1.49
N ARG A 97 -8.73 -5.92 2.00
CA ARG A 97 -9.42 -4.92 1.19
C ARG A 97 -8.44 -4.33 0.19
N THR A 98 -8.78 -4.47 -1.10
CA THR A 98 -8.06 -3.78 -2.17
C THR A 98 -8.44 -2.30 -2.14
N PHE A 99 -7.44 -1.43 -2.33
CA PHE A 99 -7.69 -0.03 -2.61
C PHE A 99 -7.80 0.13 -4.12
N GLU A 100 -8.84 0.82 -4.58
CA GLU A 100 -8.96 1.19 -5.99
C GLU A 100 -7.90 2.26 -6.30
N ASP A 101 -7.15 2.07 -7.39
CA ASP A 101 -6.18 3.06 -7.88
C ASP A 101 -6.96 4.22 -8.56
N ASP A 102 -7.32 5.28 -7.82
CA ASP A 102 -7.98 6.49 -8.35
C ASP A 102 -7.01 7.40 -9.16
N LYS A 103 -6.08 6.80 -9.89
CA LYS A 103 -5.09 7.53 -10.69
C LYS A 103 -5.76 8.05 -11.95
N THR A 104 -5.89 9.36 -12.02
CA THR A 104 -6.35 10.07 -13.20
C THR A 104 -5.17 10.62 -14.00
N LEU A 105 -5.43 11.00 -15.24
CA LEU A 105 -4.47 11.64 -16.13
C LEU A 105 -4.95 13.05 -16.45
N SER A 106 -4.00 13.94 -16.73
CA SER A 106 -4.33 15.27 -17.23
C SER A 106 -4.99 15.16 -18.60
N ARG A 107 -5.91 16.10 -18.89
CA ARG A 107 -6.59 16.19 -20.17
C ARG A 107 -5.59 16.32 -21.33
N ASP A 108 -4.59 17.19 -21.18
CA ASP A 108 -3.56 17.42 -22.19
C ASP A 108 -2.81 16.14 -22.57
N LEU A 109 -2.56 15.25 -21.60
CA LEU A 109 -1.91 13.97 -21.87
C LEU A 109 -2.81 13.03 -22.69
N ILE A 110 -4.11 13.03 -22.38
CA ILE A 110 -5.11 12.25 -23.13
C ILE A 110 -5.21 12.78 -24.56
N ASP A 111 -5.32 14.09 -24.73
CA ASP A 111 -5.44 14.74 -26.03
C ASP A 111 -4.18 14.48 -26.90
N PHE A 112 -2.98 14.58 -26.28
CA PHE A 112 -1.71 14.22 -26.92
C PHE A 112 -1.69 12.76 -27.40
N VAL A 113 -2.06 11.81 -26.53
CA VAL A 113 -2.07 10.38 -26.88
C VAL A 113 -3.10 10.09 -27.97
N GLN A 114 -4.29 10.67 -27.91
CA GLN A 114 -5.32 10.50 -28.93
C GLN A 114 -4.87 11.01 -30.30
N HIS A 115 -4.19 12.16 -30.34
CA HIS A 115 -3.60 12.68 -31.58
C HIS A 115 -2.58 11.70 -32.16
N MET A 116 -1.62 11.26 -31.34
CA MET A 116 -0.57 10.32 -31.77
C MET A 116 -1.14 9.00 -32.30
N LEU A 117 -2.17 8.45 -31.63
CA LEU A 117 -2.82 7.21 -32.05
C LEU A 117 -3.64 7.39 -33.34
N ARG A 118 -4.22 8.57 -33.56
CA ARG A 118 -5.00 8.86 -34.78
C ARG A 118 -4.11 8.91 -36.01
N GLU A 119 -2.96 9.60 -35.93
CA GLU A 119 -2.06 9.78 -37.07
C GLU A 119 -1.13 8.58 -37.28
N HIS A 120 -0.51 8.06 -36.22
CA HIS A 120 0.60 7.09 -36.32
C HIS A 120 0.27 5.68 -35.80
N LYS A 121 -0.93 5.47 -35.24
CA LYS A 121 -1.42 4.18 -34.71
C LYS A 121 -0.50 3.55 -33.65
N GLU A 122 0.31 2.56 -34.00
CA GLU A 122 1.25 1.88 -33.08
C GLU A 122 2.72 2.11 -33.45
N ASP A 123 3.02 2.98 -34.41
CA ASP A 123 4.40 3.33 -34.75
C ASP A 123 4.93 4.44 -33.84
N TYR A 124 5.47 4.03 -32.69
CA TYR A 124 6.08 4.93 -31.71
C TYR A 124 7.31 5.68 -32.25
N LYS A 125 7.97 5.17 -33.30
CA LYS A 125 9.12 5.83 -33.90
C LYS A 125 8.69 6.99 -34.79
N ALA A 126 7.55 6.84 -35.47
CA ALA A 126 6.90 7.93 -36.20
C ALA A 126 6.35 8.99 -35.23
N MET A 127 5.68 8.59 -34.15
CA MET A 127 5.18 9.50 -33.11
C MET A 127 6.27 10.40 -32.50
N ALA A 128 7.49 9.89 -32.34
CA ALA A 128 8.58 10.68 -31.79
C ALA A 128 9.05 11.80 -32.73
N ARG A 129 8.79 11.68 -34.04
CA ARG A 129 9.14 12.68 -35.06
C ARG A 129 7.99 13.64 -35.38
N ASP A 130 6.84 13.44 -34.76
CA ASP A 130 5.65 14.23 -34.99
C ASP A 130 5.80 15.65 -34.42
N GLU A 131 5.14 16.63 -35.04
CA GLU A 131 5.21 18.04 -34.66
C GLU A 131 4.59 18.32 -33.28
N GLN A 132 3.58 17.54 -32.88
CA GLN A 132 2.95 17.66 -31.55
C GLN A 132 3.83 17.10 -30.44
N ASN A 133 4.92 16.39 -30.76
CA ASN A 133 5.94 15.97 -29.81
C ASN A 133 6.90 17.12 -29.45
N TYR A 134 6.36 18.25 -28.97
CA TYR A 134 7.10 19.47 -28.67
C TYR A 134 8.26 19.25 -27.70
N TYR A 135 8.04 18.43 -26.67
CA TYR A 135 9.04 18.10 -25.65
C TYR A 135 10.02 17.00 -26.07
N GLN A 136 9.96 16.55 -27.33
CA GLN A 136 10.88 15.58 -27.89
C GLN A 136 10.92 14.26 -27.11
N ASP A 137 9.76 13.76 -26.71
CA ASP A 137 9.65 12.48 -26.03
C ASP A 137 10.22 11.36 -26.90
N THR A 138 11.00 10.48 -26.28
CA THR A 138 11.49 9.27 -26.92
C THR A 138 10.34 8.31 -27.22
N PRO A 139 10.47 7.42 -28.22
CA PRO A 139 9.43 6.43 -28.54
C PRO A 139 8.95 5.62 -27.33
N LYS A 140 9.87 5.30 -26.41
CA LYS A 140 9.57 4.54 -25.19
C LYS A 140 8.81 5.37 -24.15
N GLN A 141 9.05 6.68 -24.08
CA GLN A 141 8.26 7.57 -23.23
C GLN A 141 6.84 7.72 -23.76
N ILE A 142 6.67 7.89 -25.08
CA ILE A 142 5.35 7.93 -25.72
C ILE A 142 4.60 6.61 -25.46
N GLN A 143 5.25 5.46 -25.63
CA GLN A 143 4.66 4.16 -25.30
C GLN A 143 4.20 4.08 -23.84
N ARG A 144 4.99 4.60 -22.89
CA ARG A 144 4.59 4.65 -21.47
C ARG A 144 3.35 5.51 -21.27
N LYS A 145 3.27 6.69 -21.91
CA LYS A 145 2.09 7.57 -21.87
C LYS A 145 0.83 6.87 -22.41
N VAL A 146 0.95 6.13 -23.51
CA VAL A 146 -0.16 5.32 -24.04
C VAL A 146 -0.58 4.23 -23.06
N ASN A 147 0.37 3.52 -22.45
CA ASN A 147 0.07 2.47 -21.48
C ASN A 147 -0.55 3.02 -20.19
N GLU A 148 -0.12 4.21 -19.77
CA GLU A 148 -0.70 4.91 -18.64
C GLU A 148 -2.16 5.30 -18.93
N TYR A 149 -2.43 5.80 -20.14
CA TYR A 149 -3.79 6.08 -20.58
C TYR A 149 -4.69 4.85 -20.60
N LYS A 150 -4.20 3.70 -21.08
CA LYS A 150 -4.91 2.41 -21.03
C LYS A 150 -5.21 1.97 -19.60
N ARG A 151 -4.25 2.16 -18.67
CA ARG A 151 -4.39 1.76 -17.26
C ARG A 151 -5.40 2.64 -16.52
N CYS A 152 -5.31 3.96 -16.69
CA CYS A 152 -6.15 4.92 -15.95
C CYS A 152 -7.57 5.04 -16.51
N HIS A 153 -7.74 4.95 -17.85
CA HIS A 153 -9.04 5.14 -18.49
C HIS A 153 -9.35 4.07 -19.54
N PRO A 154 -9.48 2.79 -19.14
CA PRO A 154 -9.70 1.69 -20.10
C PRO A 154 -10.97 1.89 -20.93
N LYS A 155 -12.09 2.25 -20.30
CA LYS A 155 -13.37 2.49 -21.00
C LYS A 155 -13.29 3.63 -22.04
N HIS A 156 -12.56 4.69 -21.72
CA HIS A 156 -12.40 5.84 -22.63
C HIS A 156 -11.46 5.50 -23.80
N TYR A 157 -10.39 4.75 -23.52
CA TYR A 157 -9.49 4.22 -24.55
C TYR A 157 -10.24 3.31 -25.52
N ASP A 158 -11.05 2.37 -25.01
CA ASP A 158 -11.79 1.42 -25.84
C ASP A 158 -12.82 2.14 -26.74
N ALA A 159 -13.57 3.10 -26.20
CA ALA A 159 -14.50 3.91 -26.98
C ALA A 159 -13.78 4.70 -28.09
N PHE A 160 -12.62 5.27 -27.77
CA PHE A 160 -11.79 5.96 -28.75
C PHE A 160 -11.30 5.02 -29.86
N MET A 161 -10.78 3.84 -29.53
CA MET A 161 -10.35 2.86 -30.51
C MET A 161 -11.50 2.37 -31.40
N GLN A 162 -12.70 2.18 -30.84
CA GLN A 162 -13.90 1.87 -31.61
C GLN A 162 -14.26 2.98 -32.61
N SER A 163 -14.15 4.25 -32.20
CA SER A 163 -14.38 5.40 -33.09
C SER A 163 -13.38 5.44 -34.25
N LEU A 164 -12.10 5.13 -33.99
CA LEU A 164 -11.08 5.08 -35.03
C LEU A 164 -11.35 3.96 -36.04
N ALA A 165 -11.75 2.78 -35.56
CA ALA A 165 -12.12 1.65 -36.41
C ALA A 165 -13.37 1.95 -37.26
N ALA A 166 -14.39 2.59 -36.69
CA ALA A 166 -15.59 2.99 -37.41
C ALA A 166 -15.28 3.99 -38.54
N ASN A 167 -14.40 4.96 -38.29
CA ASN A 167 -13.98 5.94 -39.30
C ASN A 167 -13.21 5.30 -40.46
N ALA A 168 -12.38 4.29 -40.19
CA ALA A 168 -11.64 3.56 -41.23
C ALA A 168 -12.56 2.79 -42.20
N ASN A 169 -13.64 2.19 -41.69
CA ASN A 169 -14.59 1.44 -42.53
C ASN A 169 -15.39 2.33 -43.48
N THR A 170 -15.76 3.54 -43.05
CA THR A 170 -16.55 4.49 -43.86
C THR A 170 -15.81 4.97 -45.12
N GLN A 171 -14.47 5.08 -45.09
CA GLN A 171 -13.69 5.54 -46.25
C GLN A 171 -13.55 4.50 -47.38
N SER A 172 -13.92 3.23 -47.13
CA SER A 172 -13.83 2.16 -48.13
C SER A 172 -15.09 1.99 -49.00
N GLY A 173 -16.18 2.73 -48.72
CA GLY A 173 -17.50 2.57 -49.34
C GLY A 173 -17.86 3.54 -50.48
N THR A 174 -17.01 4.51 -50.82
CA THR A 174 -17.31 5.52 -51.87
C THR A 174 -16.51 5.28 -53.13
N THR A 175 -16.80 4.20 -53.87
CA THR A 175 -16.44 4.05 -55.29
C THR A 175 -17.69 4.30 -56.14
N THR A 176 -17.83 5.54 -56.58
CA THR A 176 -18.87 6.00 -57.51
C THR A 176 -18.79 5.22 -58.83
N PRO A 177 -19.85 4.55 -59.31
CA PRO A 177 -19.86 4.01 -60.66
C PRO A 177 -20.01 5.18 -61.63
N SER A 178 -18.90 5.55 -62.27
CA SER A 178 -18.85 6.50 -63.39
C SER A 178 -19.59 5.90 -64.58
N SER A 179 -20.85 6.32 -64.78
CA SER A 179 -21.63 6.09 -66.00
C SER A 179 -21.11 7.04 -67.08
N GLY A 180 -20.31 6.51 -68.01
CA GLY A 180 -19.96 7.19 -69.26
C GLY A 180 -21.09 7.07 -70.31
N PRO A 181 -21.09 7.95 -71.32
CA PRO A 181 -22.24 8.31 -72.17
C PRO A 181 -22.72 7.22 -73.13
#